data_AF-A0AAP5YDY2-F1
#
_entry.id   AF-A0AAP5YDY2-F1
#
_cell.length_a   1.000
_cell.length_b   1.000
_cell.length_c   1.000
_cell.angle_alpha   90.00
_cell.angle_beta   90.00
_cell.angle_gamma   90.00
#
_symmetry.space_group_name_H-M   'P 1'
#
loop_
_entity.id
_entity.type
_entity.pdbx_description
1 polymer ?
#
loop_
_entity_poly.entity_id
_entity_poly.type
_entity_poly.pdbx_seq_one_letter_code
_entity_poly.pdbx_strand_id
1 'polypeptide(L)'
;AQSRIQSEKQLLTWVQDKADDITALRKSGGVSFSNQPLNQLVSSSARRFKVELIRVQPRNDSVQVWIKPLAFNQLVDWLRYLKEQQGIEVEFLDIDRTDQAGMIDVNRLQFKRG
;
A
#
# COMPACT_ATOMS: atom_id res chain seq x y z
N ALA A 1 -30.25 3.60 -0.78
CA ALA A 1 -29.67 2.38 -1.38
C ALA A 1 -29.13 2.60 -2.80
N GLN A 2 -29.85 3.31 -3.68
CA GLN A 2 -29.47 3.50 -5.09
C GLN A 2 -28.17 4.30 -5.32
N SER A 3 -27.85 5.29 -4.47
CA SER A 3 -26.62 6.09 -4.60
C SER A 3 -25.33 5.29 -4.39
N ARG A 4 -25.37 4.21 -3.59
CA ARG A 4 -24.18 3.36 -3.32
C ARG A 4 -23.78 2.53 -4.53
N ILE A 5 -24.76 1.96 -5.20
CA ILE A 5 -24.57 1.14 -6.41
C ILE A 5 -24.07 2.01 -7.58
N GLN A 6 -24.57 3.26 -7.68
CA GLN A 6 -24.09 4.24 -8.65
C GLN A 6 -22.61 4.59 -8.41
N SER A 7 -22.22 4.86 -7.16
CA SER A 7 -20.81 5.15 -6.83
C SER A 7 -19.88 3.96 -7.05
N GLU A 8 -20.34 2.72 -6.81
CA GLU A 8 -19.57 1.51 -7.05
C GLU A 8 -19.35 1.25 -8.55
N LYS A 9 -20.35 1.53 -9.39
CA LYS A 9 -20.25 1.43 -10.85
C LYS A 9 -19.33 2.50 -11.44
N GLN A 10 -19.47 3.74 -11.00
CA GLN A 10 -18.60 4.84 -11.44
C GLN A 10 -17.14 4.58 -11.04
N LEU A 11 -16.91 4.05 -9.83
CA LEU A 11 -15.59 3.62 -9.39
C LEU A 11 -15.06 2.49 -10.27
N LEU A 12 -15.87 1.48 -10.60
CA LEU A 12 -15.44 0.36 -11.44
C LEU A 12 -15.02 0.82 -12.84
N THR A 13 -15.82 1.66 -13.49
CA THR A 13 -15.51 2.21 -14.81
C THR A 13 -14.25 3.07 -14.77
N TRP A 14 -14.12 3.94 -13.78
CA TRP A 14 -12.91 4.75 -13.61
C TRP A 14 -11.65 3.88 -13.36
N VAL A 15 -11.77 2.80 -12.59
CA VAL A 15 -10.67 1.85 -12.36
C VAL A 15 -10.28 1.13 -13.64
N GLN A 16 -11.24 0.74 -14.48
CA GLN A 16 -11.00 0.06 -15.75
C GLN A 16 -10.29 0.97 -16.75
N ASP A 17 -10.80 2.19 -16.96
CA ASP A 17 -10.20 3.15 -17.90
C ASP A 17 -8.76 3.50 -17.51
N LYS A 18 -8.49 3.61 -16.20
CA LYS A 18 -7.14 3.89 -15.70
C LYS A 18 -6.20 2.69 -15.77
N ALA A 19 -6.72 1.45 -15.82
CA ALA A 19 -5.90 0.25 -15.98
C ALA A 19 -5.28 0.15 -17.39
N ASP A 20 -6.01 0.62 -18.40
CA ASP A 20 -5.55 0.59 -19.80
C ASP A 20 -4.44 1.62 -20.05
N ASP A 21 -4.60 2.85 -19.52
CA ASP A 21 -3.56 3.90 -19.56
C ASP A 21 -2.24 3.42 -18.94
N ILE A 22 -2.31 2.67 -17.84
CA ILE A 22 -1.14 2.13 -17.13
C ILE A 22 -0.39 1.09 -17.97
N THR A 23 -1.12 0.26 -18.72
CA THR A 23 -0.53 -0.81 -19.54
C THR A 23 0.27 -0.23 -20.70
N ALA A 24 -0.16 0.90 -21.25
CA ALA A 24 0.58 1.63 -22.27
C ALA A 24 1.88 2.23 -21.72
N LEU A 25 1.84 2.83 -20.52
CA LEU A 25 2.99 3.50 -19.89
C LEU A 25 4.07 2.52 -19.38
N ARG A 26 3.72 1.28 -19.04
CA ARG A 26 4.67 0.23 -18.61
C ARG A 26 5.67 -0.20 -19.69
N LYS A 27 5.37 0.03 -20.98
CA LYS A 27 6.24 -0.39 -22.08
C LYS A 27 7.51 0.47 -22.26
N SER A 28 7.67 1.58 -21.53
CA SER A 28 8.75 2.56 -21.77
C SER A 28 9.93 2.57 -20.78
N GLY A 29 10.07 1.57 -19.90
CA GLY A 29 11.38 1.22 -19.31
C GLY A 29 11.92 2.06 -18.13
N GLY A 30 11.11 2.88 -17.47
CA GLY A 30 11.43 3.48 -16.15
C GLY A 30 10.73 2.75 -15.00
N VAL A 31 11.17 2.98 -13.75
CA VAL A 31 10.46 2.53 -12.53
C VAL A 31 8.97 2.81 -12.71
N SER A 32 8.17 1.75 -12.85
CA SER A 32 6.78 1.90 -13.24
C SER A 32 6.00 2.39 -12.03
N PHE A 33 5.85 3.72 -11.92
CA PHE A 33 4.89 4.30 -11.00
C PHE A 33 3.51 3.78 -11.42
N SER A 34 2.97 2.87 -10.62
CA SER A 34 1.62 2.39 -10.83
C SER A 34 0.68 3.58 -10.63
N ASN A 35 -0.15 3.86 -11.64
CA ASN A 35 -1.21 4.89 -11.58
C ASN A 35 -2.37 4.45 -10.67
N GLN A 36 -2.24 3.29 -10.01
CA GLN A 36 -3.20 2.77 -9.04
C GLN A 36 -3.17 3.63 -7.77
N PRO A 37 -4.31 3.86 -7.11
CA PRO A 37 -4.35 4.59 -5.84
C PRO A 37 -3.35 4.04 -4.80
N LEU A 38 -2.65 4.92 -4.07
CA LEU A 38 -1.61 4.56 -3.09
C LEU A 38 -2.12 3.55 -2.05
N ASN A 39 -3.33 3.77 -1.54
CA ASN A 39 -4.00 2.86 -0.62
C ASN A 39 -4.23 1.45 -1.21
N GLN A 40 -4.48 1.34 -2.51
CA GLN A 40 -4.66 0.05 -3.19
C GLN A 40 -3.33 -0.69 -3.30
N LEU A 41 -2.25 0.01 -3.63
CA LEU A 41 -0.89 -0.57 -3.74
C LEU A 41 -0.35 -1.06 -2.41
N VAL A 42 -0.54 -0.25 -1.36
CA VAL A 42 -0.19 -0.65 0.01
C VAL A 42 -1.04 -1.85 0.46
N SER A 43 -2.35 -1.83 0.18
CA SER A 43 -3.22 -2.95 0.58
C SER A 43 -2.92 -4.26 -0.17
N SER A 44 -2.65 -4.19 -1.47
CA SER A 44 -2.36 -5.37 -2.29
C SER A 44 -0.98 -5.96 -1.98
N SER A 45 0.03 -5.11 -1.78
CA SER A 45 1.37 -5.55 -1.38
C SER A 45 1.38 -6.14 0.03
N ALA A 46 0.65 -5.55 0.99
CA ALA A 46 0.53 -6.11 2.33
C ALA A 46 0.00 -7.56 2.28
N ARG A 47 -1.06 -7.82 1.49
CA ARG A 47 -1.57 -9.18 1.28
C ARG A 47 -0.53 -10.12 0.67
N ARG A 48 0.22 -9.64 -0.34
CA ARG A 48 1.31 -10.41 -0.99
C ARG A 48 2.39 -10.82 -0.01
N PHE A 49 2.76 -9.92 0.90
CA PHE A 49 3.80 -10.15 1.92
C PHE A 49 3.23 -10.73 3.22
N LYS A 50 1.96 -11.14 3.23
CA LYS A 50 1.25 -11.68 4.41
C LYS A 50 1.27 -10.75 5.62
N VAL A 51 1.32 -9.45 5.38
CA VAL A 51 1.18 -8.41 6.39
C VAL A 51 -0.31 -8.22 6.68
N GLU A 52 -0.72 -8.55 7.90
CA GLU A 52 -2.12 -8.44 8.31
C GLU A 52 -2.48 -6.98 8.62
N LEU A 53 -3.25 -6.37 7.71
CA LEU A 53 -3.76 -5.01 7.88
C LEU A 53 -4.93 -4.99 8.86
N ILE A 54 -4.84 -4.13 9.87
CA ILE A 54 -5.95 -3.78 10.75
C ILE A 54 -6.77 -2.65 10.13
N ARG A 55 -6.08 -1.62 9.63
CA ARG A 55 -6.71 -0.43 9.06
C ARG A 55 -5.79 0.24 8.04
N VAL A 56 -6.39 0.82 7.01
CA VAL A 56 -5.75 1.68 6.04
C VAL A 56 -6.54 2.99 5.97
N GLN A 57 -5.87 4.12 6.16
CA GLN A 57 -6.48 5.45 6.13
C GLN A 57 -5.74 6.36 5.14
N PRO A 58 -6.35 6.69 4.01
CA PRO A 58 -5.82 7.71 3.10
C PRO A 58 -5.74 9.09 3.77
N ARG A 59 -4.70 9.87 3.44
CA ARG A 59 -4.45 11.23 3.95
C ARG A 59 -3.79 12.07 2.85
N ASN A 60 -4.53 12.93 2.15
CA ASN A 60 -4.01 13.72 1.03
C ASN A 60 -3.13 12.84 0.09
N ASP A 61 -1.82 13.07 0.06
CA ASP A 61 -0.84 12.34 -0.77
C ASP A 61 -0.13 11.17 -0.06
N SER A 62 -0.63 10.79 1.12
CA SER A 62 -0.07 9.74 1.99
C SER A 62 -1.13 8.73 2.42
N VAL A 63 -0.70 7.63 3.02
CA VAL A 63 -1.59 6.63 3.62
C VAL A 63 -1.03 6.16 4.96
N GLN A 64 -1.85 6.25 6.00
CA GLN A 64 -1.57 5.72 7.32
C GLN A 64 -2.08 4.28 7.41
N VAL A 65 -1.28 3.39 7.97
CA VAL A 65 -1.56 1.95 8.06
C VAL A 65 -1.36 1.48 9.49
N TRP A 66 -2.25 0.59 9.92
CA TRP A 66 -2.12 -0.18 11.16
C TRP A 66 -2.06 -1.64 10.77
N ILE A 67 -1.09 -2.35 11.31
CA ILE A 67 -0.85 -3.77 11.03
C ILE A 67 -0.78 -4.54 12.34
N LYS A 68 -1.06 -5.83 12.29
CA LYS A 68 -0.80 -6.73 13.42
C LYS A 68 0.71 -6.89 13.63
N PRO A 69 1.12 -7.34 14.84
CA PRO A 69 2.51 -7.68 15.09
C PRO A 69 3.02 -8.70 14.06
N LEU A 70 4.26 -8.52 13.60
CA LEU A 70 4.86 -9.35 12.57
C LEU A 70 6.37 -9.53 12.80
N ALA A 71 6.98 -10.47 12.07
CA ALA A 71 8.42 -10.65 12.13
C ALA A 71 9.14 -9.44 11.53
N PHE A 72 10.22 -8.99 12.15
CA PHE A 72 10.99 -7.82 11.68
C PHE A 72 11.42 -7.95 10.21
N ASN A 73 11.94 -9.11 9.83
CA ASN A 73 12.38 -9.37 8.45
C ASN A 73 11.22 -9.29 7.44
N GLN A 74 10.02 -9.73 7.84
CA GLN A 74 8.83 -9.65 6.99
C GLN A 74 8.44 -8.18 6.72
N LEU A 75 8.53 -7.32 7.73
CA LEU A 75 8.34 -5.88 7.54
C LEU A 75 9.39 -5.34 6.56
N VAL A 76 10.68 -5.64 6.77
CA VAL A 76 11.78 -5.14 5.93
C VAL A 76 11.59 -5.55 4.47
N ASP A 77 11.25 -6.80 4.18
CA ASP A 77 11.04 -7.28 2.82
C ASP A 77 9.84 -6.60 2.15
N TRP A 78 8.77 -6.35 2.90
CA TRP A 78 7.61 -5.61 2.40
C TRP A 78 7.95 -4.15 2.08
N LEU A 79 8.66 -3.46 2.99
CA LEU A 79 9.10 -2.08 2.81
C LEU A 79 10.06 -1.95 1.61
N ARG A 80 10.99 -2.90 1.45
CA ARG A 80 11.91 -2.96 0.30
C ARG A 80 11.13 -3.06 -1.01
N TYR A 81 10.15 -3.97 -1.08
CA TYR A 81 9.31 -4.12 -2.26
C TYR A 81 8.53 -2.85 -2.59
N LEU A 82 7.92 -2.21 -1.58
CA LEU A 82 7.20 -0.95 -1.77
C LEU A 82 8.10 0.13 -2.36
N LYS A 83 9.32 0.27 -1.84
CA LYS A 83 10.29 1.26 -2.32
C LYS A 83 10.77 0.95 -3.74
N GLU A 84 11.34 -0.23 -3.95
CA GLU A 84 12.05 -0.57 -5.19
C GLU A 84 11.11 -0.86 -6.37
N GLN A 85 9.95 -1.46 -6.11
CA GLN A 85 9.05 -1.94 -7.16
C GLN A 85 7.84 -1.03 -7.38
N GLN A 86 7.48 -0.20 -6.39
CA GLN A 86 6.29 0.65 -6.47
C GLN A 86 6.59 2.15 -6.31
N GLY A 87 7.83 2.54 -5.99
CA GLY A 87 8.17 3.95 -5.71
C GLY A 87 7.41 4.50 -4.51
N ILE A 88 7.08 3.65 -3.53
CA ILE A 88 6.37 4.03 -2.31
C ILE A 88 7.39 4.10 -1.17
N GLU A 89 7.46 5.26 -0.53
CA GLU A 89 8.38 5.52 0.57
C GLU A 89 7.67 5.51 1.92
N VAL A 90 8.43 5.16 2.96
CA VAL A 90 7.99 5.33 4.35
C VAL A 90 8.18 6.80 4.74
N GLU A 91 7.08 7.45 5.08
CA GLU A 91 7.07 8.83 5.59
C GLU A 91 7.26 8.84 7.12
N PHE A 92 6.59 7.92 7.82
CA PHE A 92 6.75 7.72 9.27
C PHE A 92 6.76 6.23 9.59
N LEU A 93 7.68 5.83 10.46
CA LEU A 93 7.77 4.48 11.02
C LEU A 93 8.15 4.57 12.49
N ASP A 94 7.33 3.97 13.33
CA ASP A 94 7.54 3.79 14.76
C ASP A 94 7.29 2.31 15.08
N ILE A 95 8.32 1.64 15.61
CA ILE A 95 8.33 0.21 15.88
C ILE A 95 8.91 -0.07 17.26
N ASP A 96 8.30 -1.03 17.94
CA ASP A 96 8.75 -1.52 19.23
C ASP A 96 9.01 -3.01 19.18
N ARG A 97 9.86 -3.48 20.10
CA ARG A 97 10.07 -4.92 20.31
C ARG A 97 8.90 -5.46 21.12
N THR A 98 8.44 -6.65 20.76
CA THR A 98 7.51 -7.40 21.61
C THR A 98 8.28 -8.29 22.58
N ASP A 99 7.55 -8.97 23.46
CA ASP A 99 8.11 -9.99 24.37
C ASP A 99 8.66 -11.22 23.62
N GLN A 100 8.26 -11.41 22.35
CA GLN A 100 8.73 -12.51 21.51
C GLN A 100 9.91 -12.07 20.64
N ALA A 101 11.04 -12.76 20.79
CA ALA A 101 12.23 -12.49 19.99
C ALA A 101 11.94 -12.54 18.47
N GLY A 102 12.36 -11.48 17.76
CA GLY A 102 12.20 -11.35 16.30
C GLY A 102 10.85 -10.81 15.84
N MET A 103 9.88 -10.66 16.75
CA MET A 103 8.59 -10.02 16.48
C MET A 103 8.62 -8.55 16.89
N ILE A 104 7.86 -7.73 16.17
CA ILE A 104 7.74 -6.29 16.42
C ILE A 104 6.27 -5.86 16.44
N ASP A 105 6.02 -4.80 17.20
CA ASP A 105 4.82 -3.99 17.12
C ASP A 105 5.10 -2.75 16.27
N VAL A 106 4.07 -2.26 15.57
CA VAL A 106 4.16 -1.06 14.73
C VAL A 106 3.15 -0.04 15.23
N ASN A 107 3.64 0.93 16.00
CA ASN A 107 2.83 1.99 16.59
C ASN A 107 2.34 2.99 15.53
N ARG A 108 3.20 3.28 14.55
CA ARG A 108 2.90 4.20 13.46
C ARG A 108 3.56 3.75 12.18
N LEU A 109 2.77 3.65 11.12
CA LEU A 109 3.27 3.41 9.77
C LEU A 109 2.53 4.30 8.78
N GLN A 110 3.26 5.15 8.09
CA GLN A 110 2.74 6.06 7.08
C GLN A 110 3.60 6.00 5.83
N PHE A 111 2.94 5.91 4.69
CA PHE A 111 3.56 5.85 3.38
C PHE A 111 3.20 7.07 2.55
N LYS A 112 4.11 7.47 1.67
CA LYS A 112 3.88 8.48 0.63
C LYS A 112 4.36 7.94 -0.72
N ARG A 113 3.96 8.58 -1.80
CA ARG A 113 4.64 8.40 -3.09
C ARG A 113 6.00 9.10 -3.05
N GLY A 114 7.03 8.41 -3.54
CA GLY A 114 8.35 8.97 -3.80
C GLY A 114 8.36 9.88 -5.02
#